data_AF-A0AAU5CH17-F1
#
_entry.id   AF-A0AAU5CH17-F1
#
_cell.length_a   1.000
_cell.length_b   1.000
_cell.length_c   1.000
_cell.angle_alpha   90.00
_cell.angle_beta   90.00
_cell.angle_gamma   90.00
#
_symmetry.space_group_name_H-M   'P 1'
#
loop_
_entity.id
_entity.type
_entity.pdbx_description
1 polymer ?
#
loop_
_entity_poly.entity_id
_entity_poly.type
_entity_poly.pdbx_seq_one_letter_code
_entity_poly.pdbx_strand_id
1 'polypeptide(L)'
;MTSLAHERYCDEIVRLTDVLRSAVSGADLEATVPTCPEWTLRDLAVHVGGAQRWAGEIVRTRAAEELPDEAVPAFTPDSDDPAELDAWLAAGAAGTAEALREAGPDAEVWSWYRDRSAGFWARRMAIETVVHLADAALAAKVPYTMTPDLAADTIDEWLEIVAFAQAEGDPEAAELRGGGRSIHLHATDVPDAEWLIEFGEDGFTWRRAHGKATVALRGPLTDLMLVFNRRLAPDSDRVELLGDAELLDFWLERSSFG
;
A
#
# COMPACT_ATOMS: atom_id res chain seq x y z
N MET A 1 11.37 -4.50 -10.71
CA MET A 1 12.57 -4.72 -9.87
C MET A 1 12.31 -5.95 -9.00
N THR A 2 13.33 -6.64 -8.52
CA THR A 2 13.14 -7.62 -7.43
C THR A 2 12.68 -6.90 -6.16
N SER A 3 11.93 -7.57 -5.30
CA SER A 3 11.57 -7.05 -3.96
C SER A 3 12.81 -6.53 -3.22
N LEU A 4 12.61 -5.53 -2.36
CA LEU A 4 13.69 -4.98 -1.55
C LEU A 4 14.18 -6.01 -0.54
N ALA A 5 15.39 -5.83 -0.04
CA ALA A 5 15.90 -6.67 1.04
C ALA A 5 15.03 -6.52 2.30
N HIS A 6 14.85 -7.60 3.07
CA HIS A 6 14.07 -7.59 4.32
C HIS A 6 14.45 -6.46 5.28
N GLU A 7 15.75 -6.27 5.51
CA GLU A 7 16.27 -5.19 6.36
C GLU A 7 15.87 -3.81 5.83
N ARG A 8 15.81 -3.64 4.50
CA ARG A 8 15.40 -2.39 3.88
C ARG A 8 13.95 -2.07 4.21
N TYR A 9 13.04 -3.05 4.14
CA TYR A 9 11.64 -2.83 4.55
C TYR A 9 11.53 -2.47 6.04
N CYS A 10 12.31 -3.13 6.90
CA CYS A 10 12.34 -2.81 8.33
C CYS A 10 12.79 -1.37 8.59
N ASP A 11 13.79 -0.88 7.86
CA ASP A 11 14.24 0.52 7.94
C ASP A 11 13.17 1.48 7.42
N GLU A 12 12.51 1.12 6.32
CA GLU A 12 11.48 1.95 5.69
C GLU A 12 10.21 2.07 6.55
N ILE A 13 9.81 1.03 7.31
CA ILE A 13 8.70 1.13 8.28
C ILE A 13 8.96 2.27 9.27
N VAL A 14 10.16 2.34 9.85
CA VAL A 14 10.53 3.38 10.82
C VAL A 14 10.60 4.74 10.13
N ARG A 15 11.34 4.83 9.02
CA ARG A 15 11.55 6.09 8.31
C ARG A 15 10.23 6.69 7.80
N LEU A 16 9.38 5.88 7.16
CA LEU A 16 8.10 6.34 6.61
C LEU A 16 7.13 6.75 7.72
N THR A 17 7.11 6.03 8.84
CA THR A 17 6.31 6.42 10.01
C THR A 17 6.77 7.76 10.58
N ASP A 18 8.07 8.05 10.61
CA ASP A 18 8.57 9.37 11.03
C ASP A 18 8.13 10.50 10.09
N VAL A 19 8.06 10.24 8.78
CA VAL A 19 7.49 11.22 7.83
C VAL A 19 5.98 11.39 8.06
N LEU A 20 5.25 10.29 8.29
CA LEU A 20 3.82 10.32 8.58
C LEU A 20 3.53 11.12 9.85
N ARG A 21 4.27 10.86 10.93
CA ARG A 21 4.23 11.61 12.19
C ARG A 21 4.46 13.11 11.97
N SER A 22 5.41 13.47 11.12
CA SER A 22 5.68 14.87 10.77
C SER A 22 4.52 15.52 10.02
N ALA A 23 3.84 14.79 9.13
CA ALA A 23 2.65 15.28 8.43
C ALA A 23 1.44 15.44 9.38
N VAL A 24 1.26 14.49 10.30
CA VAL A 24 0.15 14.46 11.27
C VAL A 24 0.31 15.55 12.35
N SER A 25 1.49 15.68 12.95
CA SER A 25 1.75 16.63 14.04
C SER A 25 1.60 18.11 13.65
N GLY A 26 1.75 18.42 12.35
CA GLY A 26 1.58 19.77 11.80
C GLY A 26 0.15 20.11 11.36
N ALA A 27 -0.80 19.18 11.48
CA ALA A 27 -2.12 19.28 10.87
C ALA A 27 -3.26 19.22 11.91
N ASP A 28 -4.48 19.49 11.44
CA ASP A 28 -5.70 19.30 12.22
C ASP A 28 -6.06 17.80 12.24
N LEU A 29 -6.04 17.20 13.42
CA LEU A 29 -6.32 15.77 13.61
C LEU A 29 -7.77 15.40 13.25
N GLU A 30 -8.70 16.36 13.32
CA GLU A 30 -10.12 16.16 12.96
C GLU A 30 -10.38 16.37 11.46
N ALA A 31 -9.36 16.77 10.69
CA ALA A 31 -9.51 16.94 9.25
C ALA A 31 -9.89 15.61 8.60
N THR A 32 -10.96 15.64 7.78
CA THR A 32 -11.37 14.50 6.97
C THR A 32 -10.29 14.14 5.95
N VAL A 33 -9.98 12.84 5.85
CA VAL A 33 -9.05 12.32 4.85
C VAL A 33 -9.76 12.26 3.49
N PRO A 34 -9.31 12.97 2.44
CA PRO A 34 -10.05 13.05 1.17
C PRO A 34 -10.26 11.72 0.46
N THR A 35 -9.34 10.78 0.67
CA THR A 35 -9.31 9.44 0.04
C THR A 35 -9.99 8.37 0.89
N CYS A 36 -10.29 8.67 2.15
CA CYS A 36 -11.05 7.86 3.11
C CYS A 36 -12.01 8.80 3.88
N PRO A 37 -13.10 9.29 3.26
CA PRO A 37 -13.95 10.35 3.82
C PRO A 37 -14.63 10.02 5.16
N GLU A 38 -14.66 8.75 5.53
CA GLU A 38 -15.13 8.22 6.81
C GLU A 38 -14.12 8.38 7.94
N TRP A 39 -12.85 8.70 7.63
CA TRP A 39 -11.76 8.83 8.60
C TRP A 39 -11.35 10.27 8.80
N THR A 40 -11.08 10.60 10.05
CA THR A 40 -10.26 11.76 10.41
C THR A 40 -8.77 11.44 10.21
N LEU A 41 -7.93 12.47 10.18
CA LEU A 41 -6.47 12.29 10.15
C LEU A 41 -5.97 11.51 11.38
N ARG A 42 -6.64 11.66 12.53
CA ARG A 42 -6.39 10.84 13.72
C ARG A 42 -6.70 9.37 13.47
N ASP A 43 -7.86 9.06 12.89
CA ASP A 43 -8.25 7.67 12.61
C ASP A 43 -7.26 6.99 11.67
N LEU A 44 -6.81 7.69 10.63
CA LEU A 44 -5.76 7.22 9.73
C LEU A 44 -4.45 6.93 10.48
N ALA A 45 -4.03 7.82 11.38
CA ALA A 45 -2.82 7.62 12.18
C ALA A 45 -2.96 6.40 13.11
N VAL A 46 -4.10 6.25 13.79
CA VAL A 46 -4.39 5.09 14.65
C VAL A 46 -4.42 3.79 13.85
N HIS A 47 -5.03 3.80 12.65
CA HIS A 47 -5.03 2.64 11.75
C HIS A 47 -3.61 2.17 11.42
N VAL A 48 -2.75 3.09 10.95
CA VAL A 48 -1.36 2.75 10.59
C VAL A 48 -0.60 2.19 11.78
N GLY A 49 -0.69 2.83 12.95
CA GLY A 49 0.02 2.37 14.15
C GLY A 49 -0.53 1.06 14.73
N GLY A 50 -1.82 0.78 14.55
CA GLY A 50 -2.47 -0.46 14.95
C GLY A 50 -2.08 -1.62 14.03
N ALA A 51 -2.14 -1.40 12.72
CA ALA A 51 -1.71 -2.38 11.71
C ALA A 51 -0.26 -2.81 11.91
N GLN A 52 0.65 -1.85 12.15
CA GLN A 52 2.05 -2.14 12.45
C GLN A 52 2.20 -3.01 13.70
N ARG A 53 1.48 -2.69 14.79
CA ARG A 53 1.54 -3.48 16.03
C ARG A 53 0.98 -4.88 15.86
N TRP A 54 -0.11 -5.02 15.12
CA TRP A 54 -0.71 -6.32 14.83
C TRP A 54 0.24 -7.22 14.05
N ALA A 55 0.84 -6.72 12.96
CA ALA A 55 1.86 -7.45 12.22
C ALA A 55 3.09 -7.75 13.10
N GLY A 56 3.53 -6.79 13.91
CA GLY A 56 4.64 -6.95 14.85
C GLY A 56 4.39 -8.04 15.89
N GLU A 57 3.16 -8.14 16.42
CA GLU A 57 2.78 -9.16 17.41
C GLU A 57 2.62 -10.54 16.79
N ILE A 58 2.03 -10.64 15.58
CA ILE A 58 1.99 -11.88 14.79
C ILE A 58 3.41 -12.44 14.63
N VAL A 59 4.36 -11.57 14.26
CA VAL A 59 5.76 -11.97 14.04
C VAL A 59 6.46 -12.34 15.34
N ARG A 60 6.34 -11.49 16.37
CA ARG A 60 6.97 -11.68 17.68
C ARG A 60 6.54 -12.98 18.36
N THR A 61 5.27 -13.32 18.25
CA THR A 61 4.70 -14.54 18.85
C THR A 61 4.78 -15.75 17.94
N ARG A 62 5.20 -15.57 16.68
CA ARG A 62 5.11 -16.56 15.61
C ARG A 62 3.71 -17.18 15.53
N ALA A 63 2.68 -16.33 15.52
CA ALA A 63 1.30 -16.76 15.50
C ALA A 63 1.05 -17.68 14.29
N ALA A 64 0.37 -18.81 14.52
CA ALA A 64 -0.01 -19.76 13.46
C ALA A 64 -1.40 -19.46 12.87
N GLU A 65 -2.17 -18.61 13.53
CA GLU A 65 -3.53 -18.18 13.17
C GLU A 65 -3.62 -16.66 13.29
N GLU A 66 -4.69 -16.10 12.75
CA GLU A 66 -5.00 -14.68 12.88
C GLU A 66 -5.10 -14.27 14.35
N LEU A 67 -4.51 -13.12 14.70
CA LEU A 67 -4.66 -12.56 16.04
C LEU A 67 -5.83 -11.58 16.06
N PRO A 68 -6.75 -11.68 17.03
CA PRO A 68 -7.75 -10.64 17.24
C PRO A 68 -7.10 -9.38 17.82
N ASP A 69 -7.65 -8.20 17.53
CA ASP A 69 -7.11 -6.90 17.95
C ASP A 69 -6.90 -6.81 19.47
N GLU A 70 -7.79 -7.41 20.28
CA GLU A 70 -7.70 -7.39 21.74
C GLU A 70 -6.50 -8.20 22.28
N ALA A 71 -5.93 -9.08 21.46
CA ALA A 71 -4.72 -9.81 21.80
C ALA A 71 -3.43 -9.02 21.50
N VAL A 72 -3.53 -7.88 20.80
CA VAL A 72 -2.38 -7.04 20.45
C VAL A 72 -2.13 -5.99 21.54
N PRO A 73 -0.95 -6.00 22.20
CA PRO A 73 -0.62 -4.99 23.18
C PRO A 73 -0.63 -3.57 22.60
N ALA A 74 -1.36 -2.66 23.26
CA ALA A 74 -1.48 -1.26 22.88
C ALA A 74 -1.93 -1.05 21.42
N PHE A 75 -2.86 -1.88 20.94
CA PHE A 75 -3.40 -1.81 19.57
C PHE A 75 -3.95 -0.43 19.19
N THR A 76 -4.53 0.29 20.15
CA THR A 76 -4.90 1.71 20.04
C THR A 76 -4.16 2.54 21.10
N PRO A 77 -4.03 3.87 20.92
CA PRO A 77 -3.49 4.74 21.95
C PRO A 77 -4.47 4.88 23.13
N ASP A 78 -3.95 4.96 24.36
CA ASP A 78 -4.73 5.11 25.60
C ASP A 78 -5.27 6.54 25.82
N SER A 79 -4.90 7.48 24.94
CA SER A 79 -5.07 8.91 25.13
C SER A 79 -5.32 9.62 23.81
N ASP A 80 -6.06 10.73 23.91
CA ASP A 80 -6.33 11.63 22.80
C ASP A 80 -5.29 12.76 22.70
N ASP A 81 -4.28 12.78 23.56
CA ASP A 81 -3.22 13.78 23.50
C ASP A 81 -2.35 13.59 22.23
N PRO A 82 -2.19 14.64 21.39
CA PRO A 82 -1.43 14.54 20.15
C PRO A 82 0.04 14.14 20.33
N ALA A 83 0.69 14.52 21.43
CA ALA A 83 2.08 14.14 21.68
C ALA A 83 2.18 12.67 22.10
N GLU A 84 1.19 12.15 22.83
CA GLU A 84 1.10 10.72 23.14
C GLU A 84 0.79 9.88 21.90
N LEU A 85 -0.05 10.36 20.97
CA LEU A 85 -0.26 9.72 19.66
C LEU A 85 1.05 9.66 18.84
N ASP A 86 1.79 10.76 18.78
CA ASP A 86 3.09 10.82 18.10
C ASP A 86 4.09 9.81 18.67
N ALA A 87 4.22 9.77 20.00
CA ALA A 87 5.10 8.82 20.68
C ALA A 87 4.63 7.37 20.48
N TRP A 88 3.33 7.12 20.47
CA TRP A 88 2.74 5.82 20.22
C TRP A 88 3.03 5.33 18.78
N LEU A 89 2.92 6.19 17.76
CA LEU A 89 3.31 5.83 16.39
C LEU A 89 4.79 5.43 16.31
N ALA A 90 5.67 6.24 16.90
CA ALA A 90 7.11 5.99 16.90
C ALA A 90 7.48 4.63 17.53
N ALA A 91 6.90 4.34 18.69
CA ALA A 91 7.14 3.09 19.42
C ALA A 91 6.62 1.87 18.65
N GLY A 92 5.46 1.99 17.99
CA GLY A 92 4.88 0.93 17.16
C GLY A 92 5.81 0.55 16.02
N ALA A 93 6.20 1.53 15.20
CA ALA A 93 7.09 1.31 14.06
C ALA A 93 8.43 0.68 14.49
N ALA A 94 9.04 1.20 15.55
CA ALA A 94 10.30 0.68 16.08
C ALA A 94 10.16 -0.78 16.57
N GLY A 95 9.13 -1.07 17.36
CA GLY A 95 8.90 -2.41 17.92
C GLY A 95 8.52 -3.45 16.86
N THR A 96 7.81 -3.04 15.81
CA THR A 96 7.49 -3.90 14.66
C THR A 96 8.75 -4.20 13.84
N ALA A 97 9.54 -3.17 13.53
CA ALA A 97 10.80 -3.36 12.80
C ALA A 97 11.81 -4.21 13.60
N GLU A 98 11.85 -4.09 14.92
CA GLU A 98 12.66 -4.96 15.79
C GLU A 98 12.21 -6.42 15.70
N ALA A 99 10.91 -6.70 15.88
CA ALA A 99 10.37 -8.06 15.79
C ALA A 99 10.65 -8.71 14.43
N LEU A 100 10.48 -7.96 13.34
CA LEU A 100 10.79 -8.42 11.98
C LEU A 100 12.28 -8.73 11.79
N ARG A 101 13.18 -7.89 12.32
CA ARG A 101 14.63 -8.15 12.24
C ARG A 101 15.04 -9.38 13.05
N GLU A 102 14.49 -9.54 14.25
CA GLU A 102 14.79 -10.70 15.11
C GLU A 102 14.30 -12.01 14.50
N ALA A 103 13.11 -12.01 13.92
CA ALA A 103 12.54 -13.19 13.28
C ALA A 103 13.31 -13.59 12.01
N GLY A 104 13.76 -12.61 11.22
CA GLY A 104 14.33 -12.82 9.89
C GLY A 104 13.25 -13.11 8.83
N PRO A 105 13.58 -12.98 7.53
CA PRO A 105 12.59 -13.02 6.44
C PRO A 105 11.86 -14.36 6.31
N ASP A 106 12.54 -15.47 6.62
CA ASP A 106 12.03 -16.83 6.39
C ASP A 106 11.21 -17.38 7.58
N ALA A 107 11.02 -16.60 8.65
CA ALA A 107 10.25 -17.06 9.80
C ALA A 107 8.78 -17.30 9.42
N GLU A 108 8.32 -18.54 9.61
CA GLU A 108 6.93 -18.93 9.32
C GLU A 108 5.98 -18.33 10.36
N VAL A 109 4.99 -17.59 9.87
CA VAL A 109 3.95 -16.93 10.67
C VAL A 109 2.64 -16.89 9.90
N TRP A 110 1.53 -16.60 10.57
CA TRP A 110 0.26 -16.41 9.90
C TRP A 110 0.26 -15.14 9.03
N SER A 111 -0.40 -15.21 7.89
CA SER A 111 -0.73 -14.08 7.02
C SER A 111 -2.06 -14.36 6.33
N TRP A 112 -2.79 -13.31 5.96
CA TRP A 112 -3.96 -13.42 5.08
C TRP A 112 -3.56 -13.70 3.62
N TYR A 113 -2.28 -13.56 3.28
CA TYR A 113 -1.73 -13.83 1.96
C TYR A 113 -1.18 -15.24 1.82
N ARG A 114 -0.90 -15.68 0.58
CA ARG A 114 -0.25 -16.98 0.29
C ARG A 114 1.14 -17.13 0.91
N ASP A 115 1.86 -16.02 1.11
CA ASP A 115 3.20 -16.01 1.69
C ASP A 115 3.12 -15.88 3.21
N ARG A 116 3.28 -17.00 3.89
CA ARG A 116 3.17 -17.15 5.35
C ARG A 116 4.50 -16.91 6.05
N SER A 117 5.11 -15.74 5.79
CA SER A 117 6.43 -15.38 6.31
C SER A 117 6.49 -14.00 6.96
N ALA A 118 7.48 -13.78 7.82
CA ALA A 118 7.77 -12.44 8.34
C ALA A 118 8.25 -11.48 7.23
N GLY A 119 8.86 -12.00 6.15
CA GLY A 119 9.23 -11.21 4.98
C GLY A 119 8.02 -10.56 4.30
N PHE A 120 6.90 -11.28 4.20
CA PHE A 120 5.63 -10.71 3.73
C PHE A 120 5.18 -9.54 4.59
N TRP A 121 5.16 -9.70 5.93
CA TRP A 121 4.75 -8.62 6.83
C TRP A 121 5.68 -7.41 6.79
N ALA A 122 6.99 -7.60 6.59
CA ALA A 122 7.92 -6.50 6.42
C ALA A 122 7.57 -5.65 5.18
N ARG A 123 7.39 -6.30 4.01
CA ARG A 123 6.98 -5.61 2.78
C ARG A 123 5.62 -4.94 2.97
N ARG A 124 4.63 -5.69 3.46
CA ARG A 124 3.26 -5.21 3.59
C ARG A 124 3.15 -3.99 4.51
N MET A 125 3.81 -3.97 5.66
CA MET A 125 3.78 -2.82 6.57
C MET A 125 4.53 -1.61 6.02
N ALA A 126 5.61 -1.81 5.26
CA ALA A 126 6.28 -0.71 4.57
C ALA A 126 5.37 -0.09 3.50
N ILE A 127 4.76 -0.92 2.64
CA ILE A 127 3.91 -0.46 1.54
C ILE A 127 2.58 0.11 2.03
N GLU A 128 1.98 -0.45 3.07
CA GLU A 128 0.83 0.16 3.76
C GLU A 128 1.15 1.58 4.23
N THR A 129 2.33 1.76 4.84
CA THR A 129 2.78 3.08 5.29
C THR A 129 3.04 4.03 4.11
N VAL A 130 3.54 3.53 2.97
CA VAL A 130 3.70 4.33 1.72
C VAL A 130 2.36 4.91 1.26
N VAL A 131 1.31 4.10 1.23
CA VAL A 131 -0.03 4.49 0.76
C VAL A 131 -0.68 5.45 1.76
N HIS A 132 -0.70 5.12 3.05
CA HIS A 132 -1.34 5.97 4.05
C HIS A 132 -0.56 7.24 4.38
N LEU A 133 0.75 7.29 4.09
CA LEU A 133 1.48 8.56 4.09
C LEU A 133 0.96 9.50 2.98
N ALA A 134 0.52 8.98 1.84
CA ALA A 134 -0.10 9.81 0.81
C ALA A 134 -1.45 10.36 1.30
N ASP A 135 -2.25 9.52 1.96
CA ASP A 135 -3.52 9.94 2.57
C ASP A 135 -3.31 11.08 3.59
N ALA A 136 -2.32 10.91 4.48
CA ALA A 136 -1.96 11.92 5.48
C ALA A 136 -1.45 13.22 4.81
N ALA A 137 -0.60 13.11 3.79
CA ALA A 137 -0.08 14.27 3.06
C ALA A 137 -1.18 15.06 2.34
N LEU A 138 -2.16 14.36 1.74
CA LEU A 138 -3.32 14.98 1.10
C LEU A 138 -4.20 15.72 2.12
N ALA A 139 -4.50 15.09 3.26
CA ALA A 139 -5.28 15.70 4.34
C ALA A 139 -4.57 16.94 4.94
N ALA A 140 -3.26 16.82 5.20
CA ALA A 140 -2.41 17.90 5.72
C ALA A 140 -2.04 18.96 4.66
N LYS A 141 -2.37 18.73 3.38
CA LYS A 141 -2.03 19.60 2.23
C LYS A 141 -0.53 19.88 2.11
N VAL A 142 0.29 18.86 2.35
CA VAL A 142 1.74 18.91 2.18
C VAL A 142 2.19 18.08 0.97
N PRO A 143 3.34 18.39 0.36
CA PRO A 143 3.85 17.60 -0.76
C PRO A 143 4.12 16.14 -0.38
N TYR A 144 3.80 15.23 -1.30
CA TYR A 144 4.14 13.82 -1.22
C TYR A 144 5.07 13.44 -2.37
N THR A 145 6.14 12.72 -2.04
CA THR A 145 7.08 12.13 -3.01
C THR A 145 7.53 10.78 -2.49
N MET A 146 7.76 9.82 -3.38
CA MET A 146 8.26 8.51 -3.01
C MET A 146 9.51 8.12 -3.81
N THR A 147 10.38 7.31 -3.21
CA THR A 147 11.54 6.77 -3.92
C THR A 147 11.09 5.81 -5.03
N PRO A 148 11.80 5.75 -6.17
CA PRO A 148 11.39 4.91 -7.29
C PRO A 148 11.21 3.42 -6.95
N ASP A 149 12.04 2.88 -6.08
CA ASP A 149 11.99 1.49 -5.64
C ASP A 149 10.71 1.18 -4.86
N LEU A 150 10.35 2.01 -3.88
CA LEU A 150 9.11 1.86 -3.11
C LEU A 150 7.87 2.13 -3.96
N ALA A 151 7.85 3.19 -4.77
CA ALA A 151 6.71 3.49 -5.64
C ALA A 151 6.44 2.36 -6.65
N ALA A 152 7.50 1.80 -7.23
CA ALA A 152 7.40 0.65 -8.12
C ALA A 152 6.93 -0.61 -7.38
N ASP A 153 7.40 -0.83 -6.16
CA ASP A 153 7.02 -1.99 -5.35
C ASP A 153 5.58 -1.90 -4.82
N THR A 154 5.07 -0.71 -4.56
CA THR A 154 3.65 -0.49 -4.25
C THR A 154 2.74 -0.94 -5.39
N ILE A 155 3.10 -0.67 -6.64
CA ILE A 155 2.32 -1.14 -7.80
C ILE A 155 2.46 -2.67 -7.96
N ASP A 156 3.65 -3.23 -7.78
CA ASP A 156 3.86 -4.68 -7.85
C ASP A 156 3.05 -5.41 -6.76
N GLU A 157 3.18 -5.01 -5.50
CA GLU A 157 2.44 -5.62 -4.38
C GLU A 157 0.93 -5.53 -4.61
N TRP A 158 0.43 -4.39 -5.09
CA TRP A 158 -0.99 -4.25 -5.38
C TRP A 158 -1.46 -5.22 -6.47
N LEU A 159 -0.73 -5.33 -7.59
CA LEU A 159 -1.03 -6.30 -8.65
C LEU A 159 -0.99 -7.75 -8.14
N GLU A 160 -0.05 -8.06 -7.25
CA GLU A 160 0.07 -9.36 -6.60
C GLU A 160 -1.11 -9.66 -5.65
N ILE A 161 -1.64 -8.65 -4.95
CA ILE A 161 -2.81 -8.76 -4.07
C ILE A 161 -4.09 -8.92 -4.90
N VAL A 162 -4.30 -8.10 -5.93
CA VAL A 162 -5.47 -8.18 -6.83
C VAL A 162 -5.53 -9.56 -7.50
N ALA A 163 -4.39 -10.08 -7.96
CA ALA A 163 -4.33 -11.42 -8.57
C ALA A 163 -4.67 -12.53 -7.57
N PHE A 164 -4.23 -12.38 -6.32
CA PHE A 164 -4.58 -13.32 -5.24
C PHE A 164 -6.07 -13.25 -4.89
N ALA A 165 -6.64 -12.06 -4.72
CA ALA A 165 -8.06 -11.87 -4.47
C ALA A 165 -8.92 -12.49 -5.58
N GLN A 166 -8.55 -12.27 -6.85
CA GLN A 166 -9.22 -12.92 -7.99
C GLN A 166 -9.14 -14.45 -7.90
N ALA A 167 -7.98 -15.01 -7.57
CA ALA A 167 -7.78 -16.45 -7.46
C ALA A 167 -8.58 -17.09 -6.30
N GLU A 168 -8.73 -16.37 -5.19
CA GLU A 168 -9.54 -16.79 -4.03
C GLU A 168 -11.04 -16.54 -4.23
N GLY A 169 -11.45 -15.98 -5.37
CA GLY A 169 -12.86 -15.83 -5.74
C GLY A 169 -13.54 -14.60 -5.16
N ASP A 170 -12.78 -13.53 -4.88
CA ASP A 170 -13.36 -12.23 -4.55
C ASP A 170 -14.34 -11.78 -5.66
N PRO A 171 -15.59 -11.39 -5.33
CA PRO A 171 -16.62 -11.11 -6.33
C PRO A 171 -16.27 -9.96 -7.28
N GLU A 172 -15.62 -8.91 -6.80
CA GLU A 172 -15.27 -7.74 -7.60
C GLU A 172 -14.05 -8.05 -8.48
N ALA A 173 -13.00 -8.63 -7.90
CA ALA A 173 -11.81 -9.02 -8.65
C ALA A 173 -12.11 -10.11 -9.70
N ALA A 174 -13.12 -10.97 -9.48
CA ALA A 174 -13.58 -11.97 -10.45
C ALA A 174 -14.18 -11.34 -11.73
N GLU A 175 -14.58 -10.06 -11.68
CA GLU A 175 -14.99 -9.32 -12.88
C GLU A 175 -13.81 -8.88 -13.75
N LEU A 176 -12.57 -8.86 -13.24
CA LEU A 176 -11.35 -8.48 -13.99
C LEU A 176 -10.94 -9.53 -15.03
N ARG A 177 -11.82 -9.74 -16.01
CA ARG A 177 -11.75 -10.68 -17.13
C ARG A 177 -12.50 -10.10 -18.32
N GLY A 178 -12.27 -10.65 -19.51
CA GLY A 178 -12.84 -10.19 -20.76
C GLY A 178 -11.72 -9.87 -21.75
N GLY A 179 -11.34 -10.90 -22.50
CA GLY A 179 -10.14 -10.97 -23.31
C GLY A 179 -9.97 -9.85 -24.34
N GLY A 180 -8.72 -9.59 -24.71
CA GLY A 180 -8.36 -8.61 -25.75
C GLY A 180 -8.28 -7.16 -25.26
N ARG A 181 -8.38 -6.95 -23.94
CA ARG A 181 -8.21 -5.66 -23.28
C ARG A 181 -6.91 -5.65 -22.48
N SER A 182 -6.26 -4.50 -22.41
CA SER A 182 -5.04 -4.34 -21.62
C SER A 182 -4.85 -2.91 -21.12
N ILE A 183 -4.14 -2.80 -19.99
CA ILE A 183 -3.73 -1.53 -19.37
C ILE A 183 -2.21 -1.49 -19.37
N HIS A 184 -1.65 -0.36 -19.79
CA HIS A 184 -0.21 -0.10 -19.70
C HIS A 184 0.07 1.06 -18.73
N LEU A 185 0.86 0.80 -17.71
CA LEU A 185 1.39 1.85 -16.81
C LEU A 185 2.82 2.17 -17.26
N HIS A 186 3.12 3.43 -17.52
CA HIS A 186 4.42 3.86 -18.07
C HIS A 186 4.99 5.04 -17.29
N ALA A 187 6.01 4.78 -16.46
CA ALA A 187 6.74 5.85 -15.81
C ALA A 187 7.56 6.66 -16.82
N THR A 188 7.52 7.98 -16.72
CA THR A 188 8.25 8.88 -17.64
C THR A 188 9.59 9.37 -17.08
N ASP A 189 9.81 9.21 -15.78
CA ASP A 189 10.98 9.69 -15.02
C ASP A 189 11.90 8.56 -14.54
N VAL A 190 11.44 7.31 -14.60
CA VAL A 190 12.19 6.12 -14.20
C VAL A 190 12.22 5.12 -15.36
N PRO A 191 13.40 4.85 -15.95
CA PRO A 191 13.54 3.88 -17.03
C PRO A 191 13.05 2.49 -16.62
N ASP A 192 12.42 1.77 -17.56
CA ASP A 192 11.94 0.39 -17.41
C ASP A 192 10.89 0.16 -16.29
N ALA A 193 10.40 1.23 -15.65
CA ALA A 193 9.27 1.17 -14.71
C ALA A 193 7.95 1.18 -15.49
N GLU A 194 7.66 0.02 -16.09
CA GLU A 194 6.48 -0.20 -16.92
C GLU A 194 5.78 -1.50 -16.55
N TRP A 195 4.46 -1.51 -16.64
CA TRP A 195 3.61 -2.67 -16.36
C TRP A 195 2.61 -2.83 -17.48
N LEU A 196 2.47 -4.05 -17.97
CA LEU A 196 1.40 -4.43 -18.87
C LEU A 196 0.48 -5.42 -18.15
N ILE A 197 -0.78 -5.04 -18.03
CA ILE A 197 -1.87 -5.81 -17.44
C ILE A 197 -2.75 -6.29 -18.61
N GLU A 198 -2.90 -7.60 -18.75
CA GLU A 198 -3.56 -8.23 -19.89
C GLU A 198 -4.74 -9.08 -19.40
N PHE A 199 -5.95 -8.75 -19.86
CA PHE A 199 -7.17 -9.47 -19.51
C PHE A 199 -7.34 -10.70 -20.41
N GLY A 200 -7.60 -11.85 -19.81
CA GLY A 200 -7.97 -13.11 -20.45
C GLY A 200 -9.46 -13.43 -20.28
N GLU A 201 -9.89 -14.62 -20.69
CA GLU A 201 -11.29 -15.06 -20.56
C GLU A 201 -11.71 -15.26 -19.10
N ASP A 202 -10.80 -15.79 -18.28
CA ASP A 202 -11.06 -16.22 -16.90
C ASP A 202 -10.39 -15.35 -15.83
N GLY A 203 -9.70 -14.28 -16.21
CA GLY A 203 -8.99 -13.41 -15.27
C GLY A 203 -8.05 -12.44 -15.96
N PHE A 204 -7.03 -11.96 -15.24
CA PHE A 204 -5.97 -11.14 -15.82
C PHE A 204 -4.57 -11.70 -15.48
N THR A 205 -3.59 -11.27 -16.25
CA THR A 205 -2.17 -11.47 -15.96
C THR A 205 -1.45 -10.14 -16.05
N TRP A 206 -0.26 -10.05 -15.48
CA TRP A 206 0.55 -8.85 -15.59
C TRP A 206 2.04 -9.18 -15.66
N ARG A 207 2.81 -8.26 -16.22
CA ARG A 207 4.26 -8.36 -16.30
C ARG A 207 4.90 -6.99 -16.42
N ARG A 208 6.15 -6.88 -15.99
CA ARG A 208 7.00 -5.70 -16.26
C ARG A 208 7.38 -5.66 -17.73
N ALA A 209 6.75 -4.80 -18.51
CA ALA A 209 7.03 -4.69 -19.94
C ALA A 209 6.48 -3.41 -20.56
N HIS A 210 7.21 -2.91 -21.56
CA HIS A 210 6.71 -1.94 -22.51
C HIS A 210 5.76 -2.59 -23.52
N GLY A 211 4.61 -1.96 -23.78
CA GLY A 211 3.68 -2.45 -24.79
C GLY A 211 2.60 -1.45 -25.17
N LYS A 212 2.01 -1.65 -26.36
CA LYS A 212 0.73 -1.01 -26.68
C LYS A 212 -0.37 -1.72 -25.91
N ALA A 213 -1.33 -0.95 -25.43
CA ALA A 213 -2.47 -1.44 -24.68
C ALA A 213 -3.75 -0.73 -25.11
N THR A 214 -4.90 -1.26 -24.68
CA THR A 214 -6.21 -0.64 -24.90
C THR A 214 -6.27 0.75 -24.23
N VAL A 215 -5.65 0.87 -23.06
CA VAL A 215 -5.43 2.13 -22.37
C VAL A 215 -4.00 2.21 -21.82
N ALA A 216 -3.41 3.39 -21.85
CA ALA A 216 -2.11 3.67 -21.25
C ALA A 216 -2.21 4.86 -20.30
N LEU A 217 -1.74 4.68 -19.07
CA LEU A 217 -1.55 5.73 -18.09
C LEU A 217 -0.06 6.06 -18.00
N ARG A 218 0.31 7.31 -18.24
CA ARG A 218 1.70 7.77 -18.33
C ARG A 218 1.94 8.94 -17.39
N GLY A 219 3.09 8.99 -16.76
CA GLY A 219 3.44 10.10 -15.86
C GLY A 219 4.64 9.77 -14.97
N PRO A 220 5.02 10.67 -14.07
CA PRO A 220 6.02 10.37 -13.05
C PRO A 220 5.61 9.13 -12.25
N LEU A 221 6.56 8.27 -11.88
CA LEU A 221 6.26 6.99 -11.24
C LEU A 221 5.44 7.13 -9.94
N THR A 222 5.75 8.14 -9.12
CA THR A 222 4.96 8.41 -7.91
C THR A 222 3.50 8.70 -8.25
N ASP A 223 3.25 9.45 -9.32
CA ASP A 223 1.90 9.86 -9.71
C ASP A 223 1.10 8.69 -10.29
N LEU A 224 1.76 7.81 -11.04
CA LEU A 224 1.17 6.54 -11.46
C LEU A 224 0.77 5.68 -10.28
N MET A 225 1.67 5.54 -9.30
CA MET A 225 1.38 4.78 -8.07
C MET A 225 0.19 5.39 -7.33
N LEU A 226 0.11 6.72 -7.23
CA LEU A 226 -1.02 7.41 -6.59
C LEU A 226 -2.33 7.19 -7.36
N VAL A 227 -2.35 7.28 -8.70
CA VAL A 227 -3.57 6.99 -9.49
C VAL A 227 -3.98 5.53 -9.30
N PHE A 228 -3.03 4.60 -9.43
CA PHE A 228 -3.30 3.17 -9.37
C PHE A 228 -3.79 2.71 -7.98
N ASN A 229 -3.41 3.44 -6.93
CA ASN A 229 -3.90 3.25 -5.56
C ASN A 229 -5.02 4.25 -5.19
N ARG A 230 -5.62 4.96 -6.15
CA ARG A 230 -6.79 5.86 -5.96
C ARG A 230 -6.56 7.09 -5.06
N ARG A 231 -5.31 7.57 -4.98
CA ARG A 231 -4.89 8.80 -4.25
C ARG A 231 -4.69 10.01 -5.17
N LEU A 232 -4.76 9.80 -6.49
CA LEU A 232 -4.74 10.85 -7.50
C LEU A 232 -5.79 10.50 -8.57
N ALA A 233 -6.55 11.48 -9.04
CA ALA A 233 -7.55 11.24 -10.08
C ALA A 233 -6.87 10.93 -11.42
N PRO A 234 -7.37 9.97 -12.21
CA PRO A 234 -6.77 9.60 -13.50
C PRO A 234 -6.86 10.70 -14.57
N ASP A 235 -7.70 11.72 -14.36
CA ASP A 235 -7.84 12.91 -15.21
C ASP A 235 -7.01 14.11 -14.72
N SER A 236 -6.16 13.93 -13.69
CA SER A 236 -5.23 14.95 -13.23
C SER A 236 -4.27 15.38 -14.33
N ASP A 237 -3.94 16.67 -14.38
CA ASP A 237 -2.93 17.26 -15.27
C ASP A 237 -1.49 16.77 -15.04
N ARG A 238 -1.27 15.97 -13.99
CA ARG A 238 0.01 15.34 -13.64
C ARG A 238 0.28 14.04 -14.40
N VAL A 239 -0.76 13.43 -14.96
CA VAL A 239 -0.70 12.18 -15.73
C VAL A 239 -1.35 12.35 -17.09
N GLU A 240 -0.98 11.49 -18.04
CA GLU A 240 -1.54 11.42 -19.37
C GLU A 240 -2.26 10.08 -19.52
N LEU A 241 -3.57 10.14 -19.78
CA LEU A 241 -4.39 8.97 -20.09
C LEU A 241 -4.65 8.89 -21.59
N LEU A 242 -4.28 7.77 -22.20
CA LEU A 242 -4.38 7.55 -23.64
C LEU A 242 -5.19 6.28 -23.93
N GLY A 243 -6.24 6.40 -24.74
CA GLY A 243 -7.07 5.26 -25.14
C GLY A 243 -8.38 5.19 -24.36
N ASP A 244 -8.78 3.99 -23.96
CA ASP A 244 -10.07 3.71 -23.33
C ASP A 244 -10.06 3.99 -21.82
N ALA A 245 -10.46 5.19 -21.41
CA ALA A 245 -10.50 5.59 -20.01
C ALA A 245 -11.43 4.71 -19.16
N GLU A 246 -12.54 4.23 -19.74
CA GLU A 246 -13.52 3.40 -19.03
C GLU A 246 -12.91 2.07 -18.57
N LEU A 247 -11.88 1.56 -19.28
CA LEU A 247 -11.16 0.36 -18.85
C LEU A 247 -10.28 0.60 -17.62
N LEU A 248 -9.69 1.79 -17.48
CA LEU A 248 -8.92 2.12 -16.27
C LEU A 248 -9.87 2.32 -15.08
N ASP A 249 -10.99 3.01 -15.27
CA ASP A 249 -12.01 3.18 -14.23
C ASP A 249 -12.56 1.82 -13.79
N PHE A 250 -12.88 0.95 -14.75
CA PHE A 250 -13.28 -0.43 -14.48
C PHE A 250 -12.25 -1.17 -13.63
N TRP A 251 -10.95 -1.06 -13.95
CA TRP A 251 -9.91 -1.67 -13.12
C TRP A 251 -9.93 -1.11 -11.70
N LEU A 252 -9.89 0.21 -11.55
CA LEU A 252 -9.80 0.88 -10.25
C LEU A 252 -11.00 0.56 -9.34
N GLU A 253 -12.20 0.43 -9.92
CA GLU A 253 -13.42 0.04 -9.20
C GLU A 253 -13.42 -1.43 -8.76
N ARG A 254 -12.78 -2.35 -9.49
CA ARG A 254 -12.78 -3.80 -9.20
C ARG A 254 -11.54 -4.27 -8.45
N SER A 255 -10.56 -3.40 -8.34
CA SER A 255 -9.34 -3.62 -7.58
C SER A 255 -9.38 -2.91 -6.24
N SER A 256 -10.54 -2.61 -5.65
CA SER A 256 -10.65 -2.01 -4.32
C SER A 256 -10.89 -3.09 -3.27
N PHE A 257 -9.98 -3.21 -2.31
CA PHE A 257 -10.12 -4.10 -1.16
C PHE A 257 -9.88 -3.30 0.11
N GLY A 258 -10.58 -3.69 1.17
CA GLY A 258 -10.65 -2.93 2.42
C GLY A 258 -12.00 -2.26 2.56
#